data_AF-A0A2Z4LWC2-F1
#
_entry.id   AF-A0A2Z4LWC2-F1
#
_cell.length_a   1.000
_cell.length_b   1.000
_cell.length_c   1.000
_cell.angle_alpha   90.00
_cell.angle_beta   90.00
_cell.angle_gamma   90.00
#
_symmetry.space_group_name_H-M   'P 1'
#
loop_
_entity.id
_entity.type
_entity.pdbx_description
1 polymer ?
#
loop_
_entity_poly.entity_id
_entity_poly.type
_entity_poly.pdbx_seq_one_letter_code
_entity_poly.pdbx_strand_id
1 'polypeptide(L)'
;MGFEEYNPKPTLVVSENPKERAKYTFIDVHSHQFQMATQNLTGLITDMDKMNMGVMVNLSGGSGQGLRAMLKNVNDNYPNRFVIFANVDFNGVGNSNWGEQAAAQLELDVKTGAKGLKIYKSLGLRNKDINGNRIAIDDPRLNPIWEKCAELAIPVLIHAADPKSFWDPMDKNNERWLELKTRPRRKRSNSDPAPWQQIIDEQHRMFKNIQILNLSMHTWAGMPIIWIS
;
A
#
# COMPACT_ATOMS: atom_id res chain seq x y z
N MET A 1 6.39 -26.83 -28.19
CA MET A 1 6.42 -26.59 -26.73
C MET A 1 6.47 -25.09 -26.53
N GLY A 2 5.36 -24.49 -26.10
CA GLY A 2 5.25 -23.06 -25.83
C GLY A 2 5.74 -22.70 -24.43
N PHE A 3 6.05 -21.43 -24.17
CA PHE A 3 6.36 -20.96 -22.81
C PHE A 3 5.23 -21.29 -21.81
N GLU A 4 3.97 -21.27 -22.27
CA GLU A 4 2.78 -21.59 -21.48
C GLU A 4 2.73 -23.06 -21.02
N GLU A 5 3.49 -23.95 -21.67
CA GLU A 5 3.60 -25.37 -21.34
C GLU A 5 4.84 -25.69 -20.48
N TYR A 6 5.70 -24.69 -20.21
CA TYR A 6 6.95 -24.85 -19.45
C TYR A 6 6.69 -24.84 -17.93
N ASN A 7 6.51 -26.03 -17.36
CA ASN A 7 6.35 -26.25 -15.92
C ASN A 7 7.33 -27.34 -15.42
N PRO A 8 8.64 -27.04 -15.30
CA PRO A 8 9.62 -28.04 -14.91
C PRO A 8 9.37 -28.51 -13.47
N LYS A 9 9.39 -29.83 -13.26
CA LYS A 9 9.38 -30.38 -11.90
C LYS A 9 10.71 -30.02 -11.23
N PRO A 10 10.72 -29.42 -10.03
CA PRO A 10 11.95 -29.12 -9.32
C PRO A 10 12.81 -30.38 -9.15
N THR A 11 14.08 -30.32 -9.56
CA THR A 11 15.05 -31.41 -9.31
C THR A 11 15.64 -31.34 -7.90
N LEU A 12 15.42 -30.23 -7.19
CA LEU A 12 15.76 -30.07 -5.77
C LEU A 12 14.73 -30.82 -4.93
N VAL A 13 15.03 -32.07 -4.58
CA VAL A 13 14.24 -32.88 -3.64
C VAL A 13 14.83 -32.67 -2.25
N VAL A 14 14.29 -31.71 -1.51
CA VAL A 14 14.62 -31.47 -0.10
C VAL A 14 13.40 -31.79 0.77
N SER A 15 13.62 -32.10 2.05
CA SER A 15 12.51 -32.30 2.97
C SER A 15 11.70 -31.00 3.10
N GLU A 16 10.48 -31.02 2.60
CA GLU A 16 9.53 -29.94 2.81
C GLU A 16 8.91 -30.05 4.20
N ASN A 17 8.63 -28.90 4.82
CA ASN A 17 7.94 -28.82 6.10
C ASN A 17 6.84 -27.75 5.99
N PRO A 18 5.78 -28.00 5.19
CA PRO A 18 4.72 -27.03 5.02
C PRO A 18 4.05 -26.74 6.38
N LYS A 19 4.02 -25.47 6.76
CA LYS A 19 3.32 -24.98 7.96
C LYS A 19 2.14 -24.13 7.52
N GLU A 20 0.95 -24.70 7.59
CA GLU A 20 -0.29 -24.02 7.19
C GLU A 20 -0.83 -23.08 8.29
N ARG A 21 -0.42 -23.31 9.54
CA ARG A 21 -0.82 -22.54 10.71
C ARG A 21 0.38 -21.99 11.44
N ALA A 22 0.38 -20.69 11.73
CA ALA A 22 1.43 -20.05 12.50
C ALA A 22 1.42 -20.52 13.96
N LYS A 23 2.61 -20.77 14.53
CA LYS A 23 2.79 -21.19 15.93
C LYS A 23 2.23 -20.15 16.90
N TYR A 24 2.42 -18.86 16.59
CA TYR A 24 1.92 -17.73 17.37
C TYR A 24 0.88 -16.96 16.57
N THR A 25 -0.08 -16.37 17.28
CA THR A 25 -1.07 -15.50 16.65
C THR A 25 -0.37 -14.27 16.10
N PHE A 26 -0.72 -13.87 14.88
CA PHE A 26 -0.08 -12.74 14.20
C PHE A 26 -1.10 -11.76 13.64
N ILE A 27 -0.60 -10.58 13.25
CA ILE A 27 -1.36 -9.52 12.59
C ILE A 27 -0.84 -9.42 11.16
N ASP A 28 -1.74 -9.53 10.19
CA ASP A 28 -1.41 -9.17 8.81
C ASP A 28 -1.51 -7.66 8.63
N VAL A 29 -0.39 -7.01 8.38
CA VAL A 29 -0.30 -5.55 8.21
C VAL A 29 -0.43 -5.10 6.76
N HIS A 30 -0.58 -6.02 5.80
CA HIS A 30 -0.68 -5.70 4.37
C HIS A 30 -1.72 -6.51 3.62
N SER A 31 -2.98 -6.19 3.86
CA SER A 31 -4.10 -6.73 3.10
C SER A 31 -4.86 -5.65 2.35
N HIS A 32 -5.56 -6.07 1.29
CA HIS A 32 -6.37 -5.20 0.45
C HIS A 32 -7.75 -5.84 0.22
N GLN A 33 -8.78 -5.27 0.83
CA GLN A 33 -10.18 -5.70 0.72
C GLN A 33 -11.05 -4.53 0.24
N PHE A 34 -10.99 -4.23 -1.07
CA PHE A 34 -11.66 -3.05 -1.66
C PHE A 34 -13.19 -3.08 -1.56
N GLN A 35 -13.78 -4.28 -1.52
CA GLN A 35 -15.24 -4.45 -1.49
C GLN A 35 -15.76 -4.73 -0.08
N MET A 36 -14.94 -4.47 0.95
CA MET A 36 -15.25 -4.83 2.34
C MET A 36 -16.57 -4.23 2.86
N ALA A 37 -17.10 -3.16 2.26
CA ALA A 37 -18.38 -2.58 2.65
C ALA A 37 -19.57 -3.52 2.41
N THR A 38 -19.49 -4.40 1.40
CA THR A 38 -20.57 -5.31 0.98
C THR A 38 -20.13 -6.77 0.92
N GLN A 39 -18.85 -7.04 1.11
CA GLN A 39 -18.27 -8.37 1.11
C GLN A 39 -18.80 -9.23 2.26
N ASN A 40 -19.16 -10.48 1.96
CA ASN A 40 -19.34 -11.50 2.98
C ASN A 40 -17.97 -11.91 3.56
N LEU A 41 -17.75 -11.61 4.83
CA LEU A 41 -16.46 -11.80 5.50
C LEU A 41 -16.22 -13.23 6.02
N THR A 42 -17.21 -14.12 5.93
CA THR A 42 -17.14 -15.50 6.50
C THR A 42 -15.96 -16.29 5.95
N GLY A 43 -15.75 -16.26 4.62
CA GLY A 43 -14.64 -16.97 3.98
C GLY A 43 -13.28 -16.42 4.43
N LEU A 44 -13.17 -15.10 4.51
CA LEU A 44 -11.94 -14.43 4.94
C LEU A 44 -11.58 -14.79 6.39
N ILE A 45 -12.57 -14.77 7.29
CA ILE A 45 -12.39 -15.17 8.69
C ILE A 45 -11.99 -16.64 8.80
N THR A 46 -12.60 -17.52 8.01
CA THR A 46 -12.26 -18.94 7.98
C THR A 46 -10.78 -19.13 7.61
N ASP A 47 -10.28 -18.40 6.62
CA ASP A 47 -8.87 -18.49 6.22
C ASP A 47 -7.93 -17.84 7.24
N MET A 48 -8.34 -16.73 7.85
CA MET A 48 -7.60 -16.12 8.97
C MET A 48 -7.43 -17.11 10.14
N ASP A 49 -8.50 -17.81 10.52
CA ASP A 49 -8.48 -18.77 11.64
C ASP A 49 -7.60 -19.99 11.32
N LYS A 50 -7.64 -20.52 10.09
CA LYS A 50 -6.74 -21.60 9.64
C LYS A 50 -5.27 -21.24 9.81
N MET A 51 -4.91 -19.98 9.51
CA MET A 51 -3.53 -19.51 9.60
C MET A 51 -3.09 -19.12 11.01
N ASN A 52 -4.00 -18.98 11.99
CA ASN A 52 -3.77 -18.31 13.27
C ASN A 52 -3.55 -16.79 13.13
N MET A 53 -4.21 -16.15 12.17
CA MET A 53 -4.21 -14.70 11.99
C MET A 53 -5.27 -14.08 12.91
N GLY A 54 -4.83 -13.31 13.91
CA GLY A 54 -5.74 -12.65 14.84
C GLY A 54 -6.44 -11.46 14.20
N VAL A 55 -5.67 -10.59 13.55
CA VAL A 55 -6.15 -9.32 12.98
C VAL A 55 -5.61 -9.15 11.57
N MET A 56 -6.46 -8.65 10.68
CA MET A 56 -6.07 -8.20 9.34
C MET A 56 -6.20 -6.68 9.22
N VAL A 57 -5.14 -6.03 8.78
CA VAL A 57 -5.14 -4.60 8.42
C VAL A 57 -5.52 -4.47 6.94
N ASN A 58 -6.72 -3.96 6.69
CA ASN A 58 -7.17 -3.58 5.36
C ASN A 58 -6.63 -2.17 5.02
N LEU A 59 -5.72 -2.12 4.05
CA LEU A 59 -5.09 -0.88 3.56
C LEU A 59 -5.93 -0.15 2.49
N SER A 60 -7.13 -0.66 2.20
CA SER A 60 -8.03 -0.15 1.15
C SER A 60 -9.34 0.43 1.70
N GLY A 61 -9.26 1.18 2.80
CA GLY A 61 -10.44 1.79 3.42
C GLY A 61 -11.07 2.93 2.62
N GLY A 62 -10.34 3.58 1.70
CA GLY A 62 -10.81 4.80 1.07
C GLY A 62 -10.98 5.92 2.11
N SER A 63 -11.99 6.77 1.91
CA SER A 63 -12.35 7.86 2.81
C SER A 63 -13.87 8.01 2.90
N GLY A 64 -14.34 8.79 3.86
CA GLY A 64 -15.73 9.23 3.94
C GLY A 64 -16.74 8.09 4.00
N GLN A 65 -17.80 8.16 3.19
CA GLN A 65 -18.91 7.21 3.28
C GLN A 65 -18.50 5.76 2.98
N GLY A 66 -17.57 5.55 2.05
CA GLY A 66 -17.06 4.21 1.72
C GLY A 66 -16.38 3.56 2.92
N LEU A 67 -15.46 4.29 3.56
CA LEU A 67 -14.80 3.86 4.79
C LEU A 67 -15.81 3.53 5.90
N ARG A 68 -16.79 4.43 6.12
CA ARG A 68 -17.84 4.23 7.13
C ARG A 68 -18.64 2.96 6.89
N ALA A 69 -18.95 2.65 5.63
CA ALA A 69 -19.65 1.43 5.28
C ALA A 69 -18.80 0.17 5.56
N MET A 70 -17.49 0.21 5.29
CA MET A 70 -16.58 -0.90 5.65
C MET A 70 -16.50 -1.08 7.16
N LEU A 71 -16.32 0.01 7.91
CA LEU A 71 -16.27 0.00 9.38
C LEU A 71 -17.56 -0.58 9.97
N LYS A 72 -18.72 -0.19 9.43
CA LYS A 72 -20.01 -0.76 9.82
C LYS A 72 -20.06 -2.27 9.58
N ASN A 73 -19.69 -2.72 8.38
CA ASN A 73 -19.73 -4.15 8.04
C ASN A 73 -18.84 -5.00 8.97
N VAL A 74 -17.61 -4.55 9.24
CA VAL A 74 -16.69 -5.30 10.13
C VAL A 74 -17.17 -5.27 11.58
N ASN A 75 -17.70 -4.16 12.08
CA ASN A 75 -18.17 -4.05 13.46
C ASN A 75 -19.45 -4.87 13.72
N ASP A 76 -20.35 -4.94 12.75
CA ASP A 76 -21.61 -5.68 12.89
C ASP A 76 -21.39 -7.20 12.85
N ASN A 77 -20.40 -7.68 12.08
CA ASN A 77 -20.24 -9.11 11.80
C ASN A 77 -19.03 -9.75 12.52
N TYR A 78 -17.89 -9.06 12.57
CA TYR A 78 -16.62 -9.61 13.09
C TYR A 78 -15.79 -8.53 13.81
N PRO A 79 -16.32 -7.95 14.90
CA PRO A 79 -15.61 -6.91 15.64
C PRO A 79 -14.24 -7.41 16.11
N ASN A 80 -13.25 -6.52 16.12
CA ASN A 80 -11.85 -6.78 16.52
C ASN A 80 -11.04 -7.70 15.61
N ARG A 81 -11.58 -8.20 14.49
CA ARG A 81 -10.83 -9.03 13.52
C ARG A 81 -10.19 -8.20 12.40
N PHE A 82 -10.66 -6.99 12.18
CA PHE A 82 -10.17 -6.11 11.12
C PHE A 82 -9.78 -4.74 11.66
N VAL A 83 -8.71 -4.21 11.10
CA VAL A 83 -8.31 -2.81 11.24
C VAL A 83 -8.37 -2.18 9.85
N ILE A 84 -8.93 -0.98 9.72
CA ILE A 84 -9.07 -0.31 8.44
C ILE A 84 -8.22 0.96 8.43
N PHE A 85 -7.38 1.12 7.41
CA PHE A 85 -6.63 2.34 7.16
C PHE A 85 -7.37 3.21 6.15
N ALA A 86 -7.41 4.51 6.40
CA ALA A 86 -7.92 5.49 5.45
C ALA A 86 -6.97 5.64 4.25
N ASN A 87 -7.47 6.23 3.17
CA ASN A 87 -6.70 6.64 2.00
C ASN A 87 -7.02 8.10 1.66
N VAL A 88 -6.06 8.80 1.08
CA VAL A 88 -6.23 10.18 0.59
C VAL A 88 -6.77 10.16 -0.84
N ASP A 89 -7.75 11.01 -1.12
CA ASP A 89 -8.12 11.36 -2.49
C ASP A 89 -7.22 12.49 -2.99
N PHE A 90 -6.34 12.19 -3.95
CA PHE A 90 -5.44 13.15 -4.57
C PHE A 90 -6.07 13.95 -5.72
N ASN A 91 -7.36 13.74 -6.02
CA ASN A 91 -8.08 14.59 -6.97
C ASN A 91 -8.12 16.02 -6.44
N GLY A 92 -7.80 16.99 -7.31
CA GLY A 92 -7.85 18.40 -6.95
C GLY A 92 -6.60 18.95 -6.26
N VAL A 93 -5.52 18.17 -6.12
CA VAL A 93 -4.21 18.71 -5.70
C VAL A 93 -3.86 19.89 -6.61
N GLY A 94 -3.58 21.05 -5.99
CA GLY A 94 -3.35 22.32 -6.67
C GLY A 94 -4.54 23.29 -6.62
N ASN A 95 -5.75 22.85 -6.26
CA ASN A 95 -6.82 23.75 -5.86
C ASN A 95 -6.47 24.45 -4.54
N SER A 96 -7.05 25.62 -4.31
CA SER A 96 -6.95 26.31 -3.02
C SER A 96 -7.53 25.43 -1.91
N ASN A 97 -6.83 25.41 -0.78
CA ASN A 97 -7.22 24.71 0.45
C ASN A 97 -7.36 23.18 0.33
N TRP A 98 -6.86 22.54 -0.74
CA TRP A 98 -6.98 21.10 -0.93
C TRP A 98 -6.33 20.31 0.22
N GLY A 99 -5.14 20.74 0.67
CA GLY A 99 -4.39 20.03 1.71
C GLY A 99 -5.14 20.03 3.04
N GLU A 100 -5.69 21.18 3.41
CA GLU A 100 -6.50 21.40 4.61
C GLU A 100 -7.79 20.58 4.55
N GLN A 101 -8.45 20.52 3.39
CA GLN A 101 -9.64 19.69 3.19
C GLN A 101 -9.33 18.19 3.30
N ALA A 102 -8.23 17.74 2.71
CA ALA A 102 -7.79 16.35 2.80
C ALA A 102 -7.44 15.96 4.25
N ALA A 103 -6.75 16.85 4.99
CA ALA A 103 -6.45 16.66 6.40
C ALA A 103 -7.73 16.62 7.26
N ALA A 104 -8.69 17.51 7.02
CA ALA A 104 -9.97 17.51 7.73
C ALA A 104 -10.77 16.23 7.46
N GLN A 105 -10.77 15.73 6.22
CA GLN A 105 -11.41 14.45 5.89
C GLN A 105 -10.73 13.28 6.60
N LEU A 106 -9.39 13.25 6.64
CA LEU A 106 -8.64 12.22 7.37
C LEU A 106 -8.97 12.25 8.88
N GLU A 107 -9.08 13.44 9.47
CA GLU A 107 -9.49 13.58 10.87
C GLU A 107 -10.87 12.96 11.14
N LEU A 108 -11.85 13.22 10.25
CA LEU A 108 -13.18 12.60 10.33
C LEU A 108 -13.13 11.08 10.17
N ASP A 109 -12.30 10.58 9.27
CA ASP A 109 -12.12 9.14 9.02
C ASP A 109 -11.53 8.43 10.24
N VAL A 110 -10.52 9.03 10.89
CA VAL A 110 -9.93 8.53 12.13
C VAL A 110 -10.93 8.58 13.28
N LYS A 111 -11.66 9.70 13.45
CA LYS A 111 -12.73 9.83 14.45
C LYS A 111 -13.82 8.77 14.27
N THR A 112 -14.09 8.35 13.04
CA THR A 112 -15.09 7.31 12.76
C THR A 112 -14.57 5.89 13.01
N GLY A 113 -13.25 5.68 13.05
CA GLY A 113 -12.66 4.40 13.44
C GLY A 113 -11.47 3.94 12.61
N ALA A 114 -11.06 4.67 11.56
CA ALA A 114 -9.80 4.36 10.87
C ALA A 114 -8.62 4.43 11.86
N LYS A 115 -7.66 3.50 11.74
CA LYS A 115 -6.53 3.38 12.68
C LYS A 115 -5.18 3.68 12.06
N GLY A 116 -5.16 4.25 10.86
CA GLY A 116 -3.94 4.55 10.13
C GLY A 116 -4.24 5.12 8.76
N LEU A 117 -3.20 5.55 8.07
CA LEU A 117 -3.27 6.07 6.71
C LEU A 117 -2.44 5.19 5.79
N LYS A 118 -3.01 4.77 4.66
CA LYS A 118 -2.29 4.13 3.56
C LYS A 118 -2.13 5.10 2.39
N ILE A 119 -0.90 5.23 1.93
CA ILE A 119 -0.51 5.90 0.68
C ILE A 119 -0.07 4.86 -0.34
N TYR A 120 -0.71 4.87 -1.51
CA TYR A 120 -0.36 3.98 -2.62
C TYR A 120 0.78 4.56 -3.44
N LYS A 121 1.51 3.69 -4.14
CA LYS A 121 2.55 4.06 -5.11
C LYS A 121 2.05 4.91 -6.28
N SER A 122 0.74 5.07 -6.44
CA SER A 122 0.22 6.02 -7.41
C SER A 122 0.66 7.45 -7.07
N LEU A 123 0.81 7.78 -5.78
CA LEU A 123 1.54 8.98 -5.37
C LEU A 123 3.01 8.81 -5.75
N GLY A 124 3.57 9.81 -6.42
CA GLY A 124 4.92 9.72 -6.97
C GLY A 124 5.03 9.01 -8.32
N LEU A 125 4.01 8.25 -8.77
CA LEU A 125 4.02 7.59 -10.09
C LEU A 125 2.96 8.08 -11.09
N ARG A 126 1.71 8.24 -10.66
CA ARG A 126 0.55 8.39 -11.57
C ARG A 126 -0.39 9.52 -11.18
N ASN A 127 -0.50 9.83 -9.89
CA ASN A 127 -1.33 10.95 -9.44
C ASN A 127 -0.76 12.24 -10.02
N LYS A 128 -1.65 13.03 -10.60
CA LYS A 128 -1.34 14.31 -11.21
C LYS A 128 -2.15 15.41 -10.54
N ASP A 129 -1.56 16.59 -10.45
CA ASP A 129 -2.25 17.77 -9.99
C ASP A 129 -3.20 18.31 -11.07
N ILE A 130 -3.95 19.36 -10.74
CA ILE A 130 -4.90 20.00 -11.67
C ILE A 130 -4.27 20.54 -12.96
N ASN A 131 -2.95 20.72 -12.99
CA ASN A 131 -2.20 21.17 -14.16
C ASN A 131 -1.62 19.99 -14.97
N GLY A 132 -1.89 18.75 -14.56
CA GLY A 132 -1.39 17.55 -15.22
C GLY A 132 0.04 17.16 -14.82
N ASN A 133 0.63 17.83 -13.82
CA ASN A 133 1.97 17.54 -13.34
C ASN A 133 1.97 16.38 -12.35
N ARG A 134 2.98 15.52 -12.39
CA ARG A 134 3.16 14.43 -11.41
C ARG A 134 3.27 15.03 -10.01
N ILE A 135 2.50 14.48 -9.06
CA ILE A 135 2.60 14.86 -7.65
C ILE A 135 3.77 14.09 -7.02
N ALA A 136 4.78 14.81 -6.56
CA ALA A 136 5.93 14.25 -5.84
C ALA A 136 5.53 13.75 -4.45
N ILE A 137 6.26 12.78 -3.90
CA ILE A 137 5.94 12.24 -2.55
C ILE A 137 6.19 13.29 -1.46
N ASP A 138 7.15 14.19 -1.67
CA ASP A 138 7.49 15.31 -0.80
C ASP A 138 6.87 16.65 -1.24
N ASP A 139 5.81 16.60 -2.05
CA ASP A 139 5.11 17.82 -2.46
C ASP A 139 4.57 18.57 -1.23
N PRO A 140 4.91 19.87 -1.04
CA PRO A 140 4.56 20.61 0.18
C PRO A 140 3.04 20.75 0.38
N ARG A 141 2.24 20.62 -0.70
CA ARG A 141 0.78 20.63 -0.61
C ARG A 141 0.23 19.43 0.19
N LEU A 142 1.03 18.38 0.39
CA LEU A 142 0.69 17.20 1.18
C LEU A 142 0.95 17.39 2.68
N ASN A 143 1.72 18.43 3.08
CA ASN A 143 2.11 18.65 4.48
C ASN A 143 0.94 18.64 5.48
N PRO A 144 -0.23 19.26 5.19
CA PRO A 144 -1.35 19.22 6.13
C PRO A 144 -1.81 17.80 6.49
N ILE A 145 -1.70 16.84 5.56
CA ILE A 145 -2.06 15.44 5.80
C ILE A 145 -1.08 14.82 6.79
N TRP A 146 0.22 15.06 6.59
CA TRP A 146 1.28 14.53 7.43
C TRP A 146 1.26 15.09 8.85
N GLU A 147 1.07 16.41 8.96
CA GLU A 147 0.89 17.10 10.23
C GLU A 147 -0.33 16.55 10.98
N LYS A 148 -1.44 16.31 10.27
CA LYS A 148 -2.63 15.70 10.87
C LYS A 148 -2.39 14.26 11.31
N CYS A 149 -1.62 13.45 10.57
CA CYS A 149 -1.21 12.12 11.03
C CYS A 149 -0.42 12.18 12.34
N ALA A 150 0.49 13.16 12.48
CA ALA A 150 1.26 13.39 13.70
C ALA A 150 0.37 13.80 14.87
N GLU A 151 -0.51 14.77 14.65
CA GLU A 151 -1.47 15.26 15.65
C GLU A 151 -2.38 14.13 16.17
N LEU A 152 -2.86 13.27 15.26
CA LEU A 152 -3.74 12.15 15.60
C LEU A 152 -3.00 10.91 16.12
N ALA A 153 -1.66 10.94 16.13
CA ALA A 153 -0.79 9.82 16.51
C ALA A 153 -1.14 8.50 15.78
N ILE A 154 -1.46 8.58 14.49
CA ILE A 154 -1.77 7.40 13.66
C ILE A 154 -0.58 6.97 12.82
N PRO A 155 -0.38 5.65 12.60
CA PRO A 155 0.65 5.16 11.70
C PRO A 155 0.34 5.49 10.24
N VAL A 156 1.40 5.80 9.47
CA VAL A 156 1.32 5.97 8.02
C VAL A 156 2.05 4.82 7.34
N LEU A 157 1.34 4.09 6.48
CA LEU A 157 1.93 3.09 5.61
C LEU A 157 2.04 3.66 4.19
N ILE A 158 3.25 3.81 3.67
CA ILE A 158 3.48 4.34 2.31
C ILE A 158 4.18 3.31 1.43
N HIS A 159 3.65 3.12 0.23
CA HIS A 159 4.30 2.36 -0.83
C HIS A 159 4.86 3.36 -1.85
N ALA A 160 6.18 3.43 -1.99
CA ALA A 160 6.83 4.27 -2.99
C ALA A 160 7.42 3.41 -4.12
N ALA A 161 7.26 3.89 -5.35
CA ALA A 161 7.79 3.29 -6.58
C ALA A 161 7.30 1.85 -6.88
N ASP A 162 7.78 1.35 -8.03
CA ASP A 162 7.76 -0.06 -8.40
C ASP A 162 9.18 -0.65 -8.11
N PRO A 163 9.40 -1.98 -8.20
CA PRO A 163 10.74 -2.56 -8.07
C PRO A 163 11.77 -1.87 -8.98
N LYS A 164 13.00 -1.65 -8.49
CA LYS A 164 14.06 -0.98 -9.25
C LYS A 164 14.31 -1.63 -10.62
N SER A 165 14.22 -2.96 -10.70
CA SER A 165 14.37 -3.75 -11.92
C SER A 165 13.40 -3.34 -13.06
N PHE A 166 12.33 -2.59 -12.76
CA PHE A 166 11.44 -2.03 -13.79
C PHE A 166 12.05 -0.83 -14.52
N TRP A 167 13.07 -0.17 -13.96
CA TRP A 167 13.86 0.89 -14.61
C TRP A 167 15.06 0.31 -15.38
N ASP A 168 15.58 -0.84 -14.98
CA ASP A 168 16.74 -1.47 -15.60
C ASP A 168 16.40 -2.02 -17.01
N PRO A 169 17.41 -2.31 -17.87
CA PRO A 169 17.20 -2.94 -19.17
C PRO A 169 16.43 -4.27 -19.06
N MET A 170 15.55 -4.56 -20.03
CA MET A 170 14.78 -5.81 -20.05
C MET A 170 15.58 -6.89 -20.80
N ASP A 171 16.64 -7.39 -20.18
CA ASP A 171 17.52 -8.41 -20.73
C ASP A 171 17.55 -9.70 -19.87
N LYS A 172 18.43 -10.64 -20.21
CA LYS A 172 18.58 -11.94 -19.52
C LYS A 172 19.02 -11.84 -18.05
N ASN A 173 19.52 -10.68 -17.62
CA ASN A 173 19.97 -10.44 -16.25
C ASN A 173 18.89 -9.74 -15.40
N ASN A 174 17.78 -9.31 -16.00
CA ASN A 174 16.69 -8.66 -15.27
C ASN A 174 15.80 -9.73 -14.59
N GLU A 175 15.86 -9.80 -13.25
CA GLU A 175 15.03 -10.71 -12.44
C GLU A 175 13.51 -10.54 -12.67
N ARG A 176 13.07 -9.38 -13.15
CA ARG A 176 11.67 -9.07 -13.48
C ARG A 176 11.35 -9.21 -14.95
N TRP A 177 12.25 -9.76 -15.77
CA TRP A 177 12.06 -9.89 -17.22
C TRP A 177 10.72 -10.53 -17.58
N LEU A 178 10.36 -11.66 -16.96
CA LEU A 178 9.11 -12.37 -17.26
C LEU A 178 7.88 -11.53 -16.87
N GLU A 179 7.95 -10.86 -15.72
CA GLU A 179 6.90 -9.96 -15.26
C GLU A 179 6.71 -8.78 -16.21
N LEU A 180 7.79 -8.17 -16.68
CA LEU A 180 7.76 -7.09 -17.66
C LEU A 180 7.31 -7.57 -19.04
N LYS A 181 7.65 -8.80 -19.43
CA LYS A 181 7.20 -9.39 -20.70
C LYS A 181 5.69 -9.64 -20.72
N THR A 182 5.14 -10.13 -19.61
CA THR A 182 3.69 -10.42 -19.46
C THR A 182 2.88 -9.18 -19.07
N ARG A 183 3.52 -8.16 -18.47
CA ARG A 183 2.89 -6.91 -18.04
C ARG A 183 3.71 -5.70 -18.51
N PRO A 184 3.80 -5.44 -19.83
CA PRO A 184 4.73 -4.44 -20.40
C PRO A 184 4.51 -3.02 -19.88
N ARG A 185 3.27 -2.66 -19.49
CA ARG A 185 2.94 -1.36 -18.86
C ARG A 185 3.62 -1.14 -17.48
N ARG A 186 4.30 -2.15 -16.94
CA ARG A 186 5.09 -2.04 -15.70
C ARG A 186 6.51 -1.50 -15.96
N LYS A 187 7.04 -1.57 -17.18
CA LYS A 187 8.35 -0.98 -17.50
C LYS A 187 8.32 0.53 -17.22
N ARG A 188 9.43 1.04 -16.71
CA ARG A 188 9.66 2.45 -16.39
C ARG A 188 10.94 2.95 -17.03
N SER A 189 11.11 4.26 -17.04
CA SER A 189 12.34 4.92 -17.47
C SER A 189 12.64 6.13 -16.58
N ASN A 190 13.77 6.78 -16.80
CA ASN A 190 14.12 8.00 -16.05
C ASN A 190 13.20 9.19 -16.35
N SER A 191 12.36 9.12 -17.39
CA SER A 191 11.36 10.14 -17.73
C SER A 191 9.92 9.63 -17.64
N ASP A 192 9.71 8.36 -17.26
CA ASP A 192 8.39 7.76 -17.10
C ASP A 192 8.30 6.99 -15.77
N PRO A 193 7.71 7.60 -14.72
CA PRO A 193 7.32 9.01 -14.60
C PRO A 193 8.46 9.90 -14.08
N ALA A 194 9.49 9.29 -13.49
CA ALA A 194 10.67 9.93 -12.92
C ALA A 194 11.76 8.85 -12.74
N PRO A 195 13.04 9.22 -12.51
CA PRO A 195 14.06 8.26 -12.11
C PRO A 195 13.67 7.57 -10.80
N TRP A 196 13.98 6.27 -10.69
CA TRP A 196 13.68 5.50 -9.48
C TRP A 196 14.24 6.16 -8.21
N GLN A 197 15.51 6.60 -8.26
CA GLN A 197 16.18 7.23 -7.13
C GLN A 197 15.48 8.51 -6.70
N GLN A 198 14.96 9.30 -7.65
CA GLN A 198 14.23 10.52 -7.33
C GLN A 198 13.00 10.21 -6.47
N ILE A 199 12.19 9.20 -6.84
CA ILE A 199 10.98 8.84 -6.10
C ILE A 199 11.31 8.35 -4.68
N ILE A 200 12.40 7.59 -4.52
CA ILE A 200 12.86 7.14 -3.21
C ILE A 200 13.39 8.30 -2.36
N ASP A 201 14.13 9.23 -2.97
CA ASP A 201 14.64 10.40 -2.26
C ASP A 201 13.50 11.35 -1.82
N GLU A 202 12.43 11.49 -2.63
CA GLU A 202 11.21 12.20 -2.24
C GLU A 202 10.60 11.57 -0.98
N GLN A 203 10.47 10.24 -0.95
CA GLN A 203 9.98 9.54 0.24
C GLN A 203 10.88 9.78 1.46
N HIS A 204 12.20 9.68 1.30
CA HIS A 204 13.14 9.89 2.40
C HIS A 204 13.14 11.33 2.92
N ARG A 205 13.01 12.34 2.04
CA ARG A 205 12.87 13.74 2.45
C ARG A 205 11.58 13.96 3.23
N MET A 206 10.48 13.36 2.78
CA MET A 206 9.22 13.36 3.52
C MET A 206 9.42 12.80 4.94
N PHE A 207 10.02 11.61 5.10
CA PHE A 207 10.28 11.04 6.44
C PHE A 207 11.16 11.92 7.33
N LYS A 208 12.16 12.62 6.77
CA LYS A 208 13.02 13.52 7.56
C LYS A 208 12.28 14.73 8.10
N ASN A 209 11.22 15.17 7.41
CA ASN A 209 10.52 16.41 7.71
C ASN A 209 9.31 16.21 8.63
N ILE A 210 8.91 14.97 8.93
CA ILE A 210 7.70 14.68 9.70
C ILE A 210 8.01 13.68 10.82
N GLN A 211 7.67 14.05 12.05
CA GLN A 211 7.84 13.20 13.22
C GLN A 211 6.59 12.33 13.44
N ILE A 212 6.48 11.25 12.66
CA ILE A 212 5.39 10.24 12.75
C ILE A 212 5.96 8.82 12.74
N LEU A 213 5.22 7.89 13.33
CA LEU A 213 5.50 6.46 13.18
C LEU A 213 5.19 6.04 11.73
N ASN A 214 6.24 5.86 10.92
CA ASN A 214 6.10 5.43 9.53
C ASN A 214 6.30 3.92 9.40
N LEU A 215 5.53 3.31 8.51
CA LEU A 215 5.73 1.97 7.98
C LEU A 215 5.95 2.08 6.46
N SER A 216 7.20 2.14 6.01
CA SER A 216 7.46 2.21 4.56
C SER A 216 7.55 0.82 3.96
N MET A 217 6.87 0.54 2.86
CA MET A 217 6.96 -0.75 2.17
C MET A 217 7.66 -0.61 0.82
N HIS A 218 8.85 -1.21 0.73
CA HIS A 218 9.62 -1.32 -0.51
C HIS A 218 9.58 -2.75 -1.01
N THR A 219 9.39 -2.91 -2.32
CA THR A 219 9.56 -4.21 -2.99
C THR A 219 11.00 -4.33 -3.49
N TRP A 220 11.94 -4.52 -2.56
CA TRP A 220 13.25 -5.04 -2.94
C TRP A 220 13.09 -6.56 -3.09
N ALA A 221 13.28 -7.08 -4.31
CA ALA A 221 13.13 -8.51 -4.64
C ALA A 221 11.74 -9.16 -4.41
N GLY A 222 10.66 -8.37 -4.21
CA GLY A 222 9.29 -8.91 -4.11
C GLY A 222 8.87 -9.33 -2.70
N MET A 223 9.70 -9.06 -1.71
CA MET A 223 9.30 -9.05 -0.31
C MET A 223 9.08 -7.61 0.12
N PRO A 224 7.98 -7.29 0.83
CA PRO A 224 7.83 -5.98 1.40
C PRO A 224 8.79 -5.80 2.57
N ILE A 225 9.73 -4.87 2.45
CA ILE A 225 10.54 -4.41 3.58
C ILE A 225 9.76 -3.28 4.26
N ILE A 226 9.33 -3.51 5.50
CA ILE A 226 8.69 -2.51 6.36
C ILE A 226 9.79 -1.78 7.14
N TRP A 227 10.01 -0.49 6.85
CA TRP A 227 10.80 0.37 7.71
C TRP A 227 9.91 1.01 8.77
N ILE A 228 10.20 0.74 10.04
CA ILE A 228 9.67 1.49 11.19
C ILE A 228 10.69 2.60 11.46
N SER A 229 10.34 3.86 11.21
CA SER A 229 11.13 5.03 11.64
C SER A 229 10.48 5.70 12.83
#